data_AF-A0A7C9ESI4-F1
#
_entry.id   AF-A0A7C9ESI4-F1
#
_cell.length_a   1.000
_cell.length_b   1.000
_cell.length_c   1.000
_cell.angle_alpha   90.00
_cell.angle_beta   90.00
_cell.angle_gamma   90.00
#
_symmetry.space_group_name_H-M   'P 1'
#
loop_
_entity.id
_entity.type
_entity.pdbx_description
1 polymer ?
#
loop_
_entity_poly.entity_id
_entity_poly.type
_entity_poly.pdbx_seq_one_letter_code
_entity_poly.pdbx_strand_id
1 'polypeptide(L)'
;KHRKIMPTALERTIWGFGNGSTLPVYETSIGKIGAAICWENRMPLLRTAMYAKGVEIYCAPTADARDVWQASITHIALEGGCFVLSANQFCRRKDYPPAPEYVFSGMEDDLNPDSVVCSGGSVIISPSGTVLAGPNYEG
;
A
#
# COMPACT_ATOMS: atom_id res chain seq x y z
N LYS A 1 -10.19 -6.60 12.58
CA LYS A 1 -9.69 -6.96 11.22
C LYS A 1 -10.25 -5.97 10.20
N HIS A 2 -9.48 -5.58 9.16
CA HIS A 2 -9.95 -4.81 8.01
C HIS A 2 -9.91 -5.65 6.72
N ARG A 3 -10.91 -5.48 5.83
CA ARG A 3 -10.96 -6.11 4.50
C ARG A 3 -11.04 -5.00 3.45
N LYS A 4 -10.19 -5.08 2.43
CA LYS A 4 -10.16 -4.13 1.30
C LYS A 4 -11.57 -3.95 0.73
N ILE A 5 -12.08 -2.73 0.70
CA ILE A 5 -13.43 -2.38 0.27
C ILE A 5 -13.63 -2.78 -1.20
N MET A 6 -12.70 -2.39 -2.06
CA MET A 6 -12.80 -2.64 -3.50
C MET A 6 -11.48 -3.18 -4.05
N PRO A 7 -11.44 -4.46 -4.48
CA PRO A 7 -10.32 -4.98 -5.24
C PRO A 7 -10.11 -4.21 -6.56
N THR A 8 -8.86 -4.03 -6.94
CA THR A 8 -8.40 -3.25 -8.08
C THR A 8 -8.25 -4.13 -9.32
N ALA A 9 -8.89 -3.77 -10.44
CA ALA A 9 -8.71 -4.42 -11.74
C ALA A 9 -8.82 -5.97 -11.66
N LEU A 10 -7.76 -6.70 -12.05
CA LEU A 10 -7.71 -8.16 -12.07
C LEU A 10 -7.87 -8.81 -10.69
N GLU A 11 -7.60 -8.09 -9.60
CA GLU A 11 -7.84 -8.59 -8.25
C GLU A 11 -9.30 -9.01 -8.03
N ARG A 12 -10.25 -8.43 -8.78
CA ARG A 12 -11.69 -8.73 -8.69
C ARG A 12 -12.04 -10.15 -9.16
N THR A 13 -11.14 -10.84 -9.87
CA THR A 13 -11.37 -12.23 -10.29
C THR A 13 -11.14 -13.22 -9.15
N ILE A 14 -10.40 -12.81 -8.10
CA ILE A 14 -10.00 -13.69 -6.99
C ILE A 14 -10.43 -13.20 -5.61
N TRP A 15 -10.68 -11.90 -5.43
CA TRP A 15 -11.05 -11.32 -4.13
C TRP A 15 -12.46 -10.75 -4.11
N GLY A 16 -13.13 -10.94 -2.97
CA GLY A 16 -14.44 -10.34 -2.69
C GLY A 16 -14.34 -8.90 -2.18
N PHE A 17 -15.49 -8.23 -2.15
CA PHE A 17 -15.62 -6.86 -1.66
C PHE A 17 -15.67 -6.80 -0.12
N GLY A 18 -14.94 -5.86 0.46
CA GLY A 18 -15.09 -5.45 1.85
C GLY A 18 -16.20 -4.42 2.01
N ASN A 19 -16.36 -3.91 3.23
CA ASN A 19 -17.29 -2.82 3.52
C ASN A 19 -16.73 -1.90 4.62
N GLY A 20 -17.37 -0.74 4.79
CA GLY A 20 -16.95 0.28 5.75
C GLY A 20 -17.06 -0.13 7.23
N SER A 21 -17.86 -1.16 7.57
CA SER A 21 -17.95 -1.65 8.95
C SER A 21 -16.65 -2.32 9.42
N THR A 22 -15.75 -2.64 8.48
CA THR A 22 -14.44 -3.22 8.76
C THR A 22 -13.30 -2.20 8.71
N LEU A 23 -13.56 -0.90 8.90
CA LEU A 23 -12.53 0.14 8.88
C LEU A 23 -12.21 0.65 10.31
N PRO A 24 -11.58 -0.15 11.20
CA PRO A 24 -11.28 0.26 12.57
C PRO A 24 -10.03 1.14 12.65
N VAL A 25 -10.00 1.98 13.68
CA VAL A 25 -8.78 2.53 14.25
C VAL A 25 -8.66 1.92 15.64
N TYR A 26 -7.53 1.26 15.93
CA TYR A 26 -7.31 0.58 17.20
C TYR A 26 -6.54 1.47 18.15
N GLU A 27 -7.02 1.58 19.38
CA GLU A 27 -6.28 2.21 20.46
C GLU A 27 -5.23 1.22 20.97
N THR A 28 -3.97 1.64 21.00
CA THR A 28 -2.83 0.84 21.45
C THR A 28 -1.96 1.66 22.41
N SER A 29 -1.01 1.02 23.08
CA SER A 29 -0.07 1.71 23.98
C SER A 29 0.85 2.73 23.29
N ILE A 30 0.94 2.70 21.96
CA ILE A 30 1.76 3.61 21.15
C ILE A 30 0.94 4.60 20.31
N GLY A 31 -0.38 4.65 20.52
CA GLY A 31 -1.30 5.54 19.81
C GLY A 31 -2.39 4.81 19.03
N LYS A 32 -3.15 5.59 18.24
CA LYS A 32 -4.28 5.14 17.42
C LYS A 32 -3.83 4.67 16.05
N ILE A 33 -3.91 3.36 15.82
CA ILE A 33 -3.40 2.71 14.61
C ILE A 33 -4.54 2.39 13.65
N GLY A 34 -4.42 2.85 12.42
CA GLY A 34 -5.35 2.57 11.32
C GLY A 34 -4.63 2.00 10.11
N ALA A 35 -5.37 1.34 9.21
CA ALA A 35 -4.79 0.83 7.96
C ALA A 35 -5.75 0.94 6.78
N ALA A 36 -5.20 1.18 5.59
CA ALA A 36 -5.90 1.14 4.31
C ALA A 36 -4.99 0.53 3.23
N ILE A 37 -5.55 -0.31 2.36
CA ILE A 37 -4.77 -1.20 1.49
C ILE A 37 -4.65 -0.62 0.08
N CYS A 38 -3.42 -0.42 -0.37
CA CYS A 38 -3.08 -0.04 -1.75
C CYS A 38 -3.94 1.16 -2.22
N TRP A 39 -4.74 1.02 -3.28
CA TRP A 39 -5.51 2.13 -3.86
C TRP A 39 -6.76 2.54 -3.07
N GLU A 40 -7.07 1.90 -1.93
CA GLU A 40 -8.01 2.47 -0.96
C GLU A 40 -7.57 3.86 -0.47
N ASN A 41 -6.26 4.10 -0.46
CA ASN A 41 -5.66 5.38 -0.13
C ASN A 41 -6.04 6.51 -1.11
N ARG A 42 -6.59 6.17 -2.28
CA ARG A 42 -7.14 7.14 -3.24
C ARG A 42 -8.60 7.50 -2.97
N MET A 43 -9.29 6.79 -2.07
CA MET A 43 -10.70 7.02 -1.77
C MET A 43 -10.83 8.11 -0.69
N PRO A 44 -11.29 9.33 -1.03
CA PRO A 44 -11.31 10.43 -0.07
C PRO A 44 -12.23 10.14 1.12
N LEU A 45 -13.40 9.55 0.89
CA LEU A 45 -14.35 9.23 1.97
C LEU A 45 -13.79 8.20 2.98
N LEU A 46 -12.97 7.25 2.52
CA LEU A 46 -12.30 6.29 3.41
C LEU A 46 -11.30 7.02 4.30
N ARG A 47 -10.46 7.88 3.72
CA ARG A 47 -9.47 8.67 4.46
C ARG A 47 -10.14 9.60 5.47
N THR A 48 -11.16 10.34 5.05
CA THR A 48 -11.94 11.18 5.96
C THR A 48 -12.54 10.39 7.13
N ALA A 49 -13.04 9.18 6.88
CA ALA A 49 -13.57 8.32 7.95
C ALA A 49 -12.47 7.85 8.93
N MET A 50 -11.24 7.65 8.46
CA MET A 50 -10.09 7.32 9.33
C MET A 50 -9.67 8.52 10.17
N TYR A 51 -9.62 9.72 9.57
CA TYR A 51 -9.29 10.95 10.29
C TYR A 51 -10.35 11.29 11.35
N ALA A 52 -11.64 11.11 11.03
CA ALA A 52 -12.73 11.30 11.98
C ALA A 52 -12.64 10.38 13.22
N LYS A 53 -11.96 9.22 13.08
CA LYS A 53 -11.69 8.30 14.19
C LYS A 53 -10.39 8.62 14.94
N GLY A 54 -9.64 9.63 14.50
CA GLY A 54 -8.42 10.10 15.13
C GLY A 54 -7.22 9.19 14.92
N VAL A 55 -7.01 8.67 13.70
CA VAL A 55 -5.79 7.89 13.38
C VAL A 55 -4.53 8.74 13.57
N GLU A 56 -3.55 8.22 14.30
CA GLU A 56 -2.25 8.85 14.56
C GLU A 56 -1.12 8.14 13.81
N ILE A 57 -1.24 6.82 13.67
CA ILE A 57 -0.33 5.97 12.92
C ILE A 57 -1.14 5.29 11.80
N TYR A 58 -0.87 5.69 10.57
CA TYR A 58 -1.57 5.26 9.37
C TYR A 58 -0.71 4.26 8.59
N CYS A 59 -1.09 2.99 8.61
CA CYS A 59 -0.42 1.93 7.88
C CYS A 59 -1.00 1.80 6.45
N ALA A 60 -0.14 1.91 5.44
CA ALA A 60 -0.51 1.86 4.03
C ALA A 60 0.24 0.75 3.29
N PRO A 61 -0.07 -0.54 3.53
CA PRO A 61 0.52 -1.63 2.75
C PRO A 61 0.10 -1.52 1.28
N THR A 62 1.03 -1.76 0.36
CA THR A 62 0.82 -1.60 -1.09
C THR A 62 1.56 -2.66 -1.90
N ALA A 63 1.19 -2.77 -3.18
CA ALA A 63 1.91 -3.50 -4.22
C ALA A 63 2.23 -2.57 -5.41
N ASP A 64 2.14 -1.26 -5.21
CA ASP A 64 2.37 -0.23 -6.23
C ASP A 64 3.75 0.38 -6.03
N ALA A 65 4.74 -0.11 -6.78
CA ALA A 65 6.15 0.33 -6.68
C ALA A 65 6.50 1.56 -7.54
N ARG A 66 5.50 2.23 -8.13
CA ARG A 66 5.75 3.42 -8.97
C ARG A 66 6.07 4.63 -8.10
N ASP A 67 6.94 5.51 -8.59
CA ASP A 67 7.34 6.73 -7.87
C ASP A 67 6.16 7.62 -7.44
N VAL A 68 5.09 7.63 -8.23
CA VAL A 68 3.85 8.37 -7.92
C VAL A 68 3.20 7.94 -6.61
N TRP A 69 3.48 6.73 -6.12
CA TRP A 69 3.02 6.26 -4.82
C TRP A 69 3.55 7.15 -3.69
N GLN A 70 4.82 7.54 -3.75
CA GLN A 70 5.48 8.37 -2.73
C GLN A 70 4.75 9.72 -2.58
N ALA A 71 4.42 10.36 -3.70
CA ALA A 71 3.64 11.61 -3.68
C ALA A 71 2.27 11.43 -3.01
N SER A 72 1.60 10.30 -3.25
CA SER A 72 0.29 10.02 -2.67
C SER A 72 0.35 9.85 -1.15
N ILE A 73 1.31 9.11 -0.62
CA ILE A 73 1.41 8.86 0.83
C ILE A 73 1.97 10.06 1.60
N THR A 74 2.85 10.86 0.98
CA THR A 74 3.26 12.16 1.54
C THR A 74 2.06 13.09 1.68
N HIS A 75 1.18 13.15 0.66
CA HIS A 75 -0.04 13.93 0.74
C HIS A 75 -0.95 13.47 1.88
N ILE A 76 -1.11 12.16 2.08
CA ILE A 76 -1.93 11.61 3.17
C ILE A 76 -1.37 11.99 4.55
N ALA A 77 -0.05 11.97 4.72
CA ALA A 77 0.59 12.39 5.96
C ALA A 77 0.25 13.86 6.30
N LEU A 78 0.35 14.74 5.29
CA LEU A 78 0.03 16.17 5.41
C LEU A 78 -1.46 16.43 5.64
N GLU A 79 -2.33 15.77 4.89
CA GLU A 79 -3.77 15.95 4.96
C GLU A 79 -4.35 15.42 6.28
N GLY A 80 -3.87 14.26 6.72
CA GLY A 80 -4.33 13.61 7.95
C GLY A 80 -3.64 14.12 9.22
N GLY A 81 -2.48 14.79 9.10
CA GLY A 81 -1.67 15.19 10.25
C GLY A 81 -1.19 13.98 11.07
N CYS A 82 -0.92 12.85 10.41
CA CYS A 82 -0.59 11.58 11.05
C CYS A 82 0.72 11.01 10.50
N PHE A 83 1.36 10.09 11.24
CA PHE A 83 2.50 9.34 10.72
C PHE A 83 2.01 8.34 9.68
N VAL A 84 2.62 8.30 8.51
CA VAL A 84 2.30 7.32 7.47
C VAL A 84 3.42 6.30 7.35
N LEU A 85 3.08 5.03 7.52
CA LEU A 85 3.97 3.88 7.40
C LEU A 85 3.52 3.07 6.18
N SER A 86 4.23 3.22 5.07
CA SER A 86 3.96 2.50 3.82
C SER A 86 4.91 1.32 3.69
N ALA A 87 4.36 0.14 3.42
CA ALA A 87 5.13 -1.08 3.21
C ALA A 87 4.82 -1.67 1.82
N ASN A 88 5.87 -1.94 1.05
CA ASN A 88 5.81 -2.61 -0.24
C ASN A 88 6.84 -3.74 -0.28
N GLN A 89 6.51 -4.82 -0.96
CA GLN A 89 7.39 -5.96 -1.15
C GLN A 89 8.46 -5.66 -2.20
N PHE A 90 9.68 -6.16 -1.97
CA PHE A 90 10.70 -6.29 -3.00
C PHE A 90 10.70 -7.72 -3.53
N CYS A 91 10.63 -7.90 -4.84
CA CYS A 91 10.70 -9.23 -5.43
C CYS A 91 11.29 -9.22 -6.84
N ARG A 92 11.98 -10.31 -7.16
CA ARG A 92 12.57 -10.64 -8.45
C ARG A 92 11.76 -11.74 -9.13
N ARG A 93 11.98 -11.94 -10.43
CA ARG A 93 11.27 -12.96 -11.20
C ARG A 93 11.40 -14.36 -10.59
N LYS A 94 12.57 -14.70 -10.03
CA LYS A 94 12.84 -16.00 -9.37
C LYS A 94 12.03 -16.26 -8.10
N ASP A 95 11.43 -15.22 -7.51
CA ASP A 95 10.63 -15.35 -6.29
C ASP A 95 9.19 -15.82 -6.59
N TYR A 96 8.80 -15.84 -7.87
CA TYR A 96 7.50 -16.31 -8.34
C TYR A 96 7.58 -17.70 -8.96
N PRO A 97 6.47 -18.46 -8.99
CA PRO A 97 6.40 -19.67 -9.79
C PRO A 97 6.82 -19.44 -11.25
N PRO A 98 7.23 -20.51 -11.97
CA PRO A 98 7.41 -20.44 -13.42
C PRO A 98 6.18 -19.83 -14.09
N ALA A 99 6.40 -19.09 -15.18
CA ALA A 99 5.31 -18.45 -15.90
C ALA A 99 4.28 -19.50 -16.31
N PRO A 100 2.96 -19.30 -16.06
CA PRO A 100 1.96 -20.18 -16.62
C PRO A 100 2.01 -20.11 -18.16
N GLU A 101 1.74 -21.21 -18.85
CA GLU A 101 1.74 -21.25 -20.33
C GLU A 101 0.77 -20.23 -20.97
N TYR A 102 -0.21 -19.73 -20.19
CA TYR A 102 -1.13 -18.67 -20.58
C TYR A 102 -0.77 -17.36 -19.86
N VAL A 103 0.05 -16.52 -20.49
CA VAL A 103 0.38 -15.19 -19.95
C VAL A 103 -0.50 -14.14 -20.63
N PHE A 104 -1.30 -13.41 -19.84
CA PHE A 104 -2.19 -12.36 -20.34
C PHE A 104 -1.48 -11.01 -20.58
N SER A 105 -0.22 -10.90 -20.19
CA SER A 105 0.61 -9.69 -20.38
C SER A 105 1.90 -10.07 -21.10
N GLY A 106 2.07 -9.61 -22.33
CA GLY A 106 3.32 -9.75 -23.12
C GLY A 106 4.48 -8.91 -22.57
N MET A 107 4.70 -8.95 -21.25
CA MET A 107 5.77 -8.25 -20.53
C MET A 107 6.81 -9.22 -19.93
N GLU A 108 6.63 -10.54 -20.08
CA GLU A 108 7.56 -11.53 -19.51
C GLU A 108 8.67 -11.99 -20.47
N ASP A 109 8.56 -11.72 -21.78
CA ASP A 109 9.49 -12.28 -22.78
C ASP A 109 10.96 -11.84 -22.59
N ASP A 110 11.21 -10.74 -21.85
CA ASP A 110 12.54 -10.19 -21.56
C ASP A 110 12.98 -10.31 -20.08
N LEU A 111 12.19 -10.96 -19.22
CA LEU A 111 12.53 -11.07 -17.79
C LEU A 111 13.45 -12.27 -17.52
N ASN A 112 14.62 -12.01 -16.94
CA ASN A 112 15.49 -13.05 -16.41
C ASN A 112 15.22 -13.29 -14.91
N PRO A 113 15.74 -14.37 -14.29
CA PRO A 113 15.48 -14.70 -12.88
C PRO A 113 15.81 -13.57 -11.88
N ASP A 114 16.78 -12.71 -12.19
CA ASP A 114 17.17 -11.58 -11.34
C ASP A 114 16.46 -10.27 -11.67
N SER A 115 15.63 -10.22 -12.72
CA SER A 115 14.82 -9.05 -13.05
C SER A 115 13.91 -8.67 -11.89
N VAL A 116 13.97 -7.41 -11.46
CA VAL A 116 13.10 -6.86 -10.42
C VAL A 116 11.69 -6.69 -10.99
N VAL A 117 10.71 -7.27 -10.33
CA VAL A 117 9.28 -7.19 -10.73
C VAL A 117 8.47 -6.29 -9.79
N CYS A 118 8.93 -6.13 -8.54
CA CYS A 118 8.47 -5.09 -7.63
C CYS A 118 9.70 -4.54 -6.90
N SER A 119 10.00 -3.26 -7.07
CA SER A 119 11.17 -2.61 -6.48
C SER A 119 10.97 -2.18 -5.03
N GLY A 120 9.83 -2.45 -4.42
CA GLY A 120 9.55 -2.00 -3.05
C GLY A 120 9.20 -0.51 -2.99
N GLY A 121 9.97 0.27 -2.24
CA GLY A 121 9.67 1.68 -1.95
C GLY A 121 8.95 1.90 -0.61
N SER A 122 9.22 1.06 0.39
CA SER A 122 8.70 1.22 1.75
C SER A 122 9.26 2.49 2.41
N VAL A 123 8.42 3.24 3.14
CA VAL A 123 8.78 4.55 3.68
C VAL A 123 8.00 4.88 4.96
N ILE A 124 8.60 5.70 5.81
CA ILE A 124 7.97 6.29 7.01
C ILE A 124 7.99 7.81 6.85
N ILE A 125 6.82 8.45 7.00
CA ILE A 125 6.64 9.89 6.80
C ILE A 125 6.01 10.50 8.05
N SER A 126 6.54 11.64 8.50
CA SER A 126 6.00 12.41 9.61
C SER A 126 4.71 13.16 9.23
N PRO A 127 3.92 13.63 10.22
CA PRO A 127 2.77 14.51 9.98
C PRO A 127 3.09 15.79 9.18
N SER A 128 4.34 16.26 9.22
CA SER A 128 4.81 17.43 8.45
C SER A 128 5.20 17.11 7.01
N GLY A 129 5.04 15.85 6.56
CA GLY A 129 5.46 15.39 5.25
C GLY A 129 6.96 15.10 5.14
N THR A 130 7.71 15.13 6.25
CA THR A 130 9.14 14.81 6.27
C THR A 130 9.33 13.30 6.23
N VAL A 131 10.13 12.81 5.30
CA VAL A 131 10.52 11.40 5.26
C VAL A 131 11.49 11.11 6.41
N LEU A 132 11.11 10.17 7.27
CA LEU A 132 11.91 9.74 8.43
C LEU A 132 12.77 8.52 8.11
N ALA A 133 12.31 7.65 7.22
CA ALA A 133 13.05 6.48 6.74
C ALA A 133 12.55 6.06 5.35
N GLY A 134 13.47 5.61 4.49
CA GLY A 134 13.17 5.23 3.10
C GLY A 134 13.11 6.44 2.14
N PRO A 135 12.48 6.29 0.96
CA PRO A 135 11.93 5.05 0.41
C PRO A 135 13.04 4.01 0.14
N ASN A 136 12.87 2.79 0.65
CA ASN A 136 13.86 1.72 0.43
C ASN A 136 13.52 0.91 -0.84
N TYR A 137 14.45 0.92 -1.80
CA TYR A 137 14.37 0.16 -3.05
C TYR A 137 15.42 -0.96 -3.17
N GLU A 138 16.23 -1.17 -2.14
CA GLU A 138 17.39 -2.08 -2.20
C GLU A 138 17.04 -3.54 -1.87
N GLY A 139 15.84 -3.80 -1.32
CA GLY A 139 15.39 -5.13 -0.92
C GLY A 139 15.73 -5.47 0.52
#